data_AF-A0A0P7XRA0-F1
#
_entry.id   AF-A0A0P7XRA0-F1
#
_cell.length_a   1.000
_cell.length_b   1.000
_cell.length_c   1.000
_cell.angle_alpha   90.00
_cell.angle_beta   90.00
_cell.angle_gamma   90.00
#
_symmetry.space_group_name_H-M   'P 1'
#
loop_
_entity.id
_entity.type
_entity.pdbx_description
1 polymer ?
#
loop_
_entity_poly.entity_id
_entity_poly.type
_entity_poly.pdbx_seq_one_letter_code
_entity_poly.pdbx_strand_id
1 'polypeptide(L)'
;LFLATFPVEVKAGTESNLCTSIFHSTEALSLTFLLKDNDQSRVLFNGTVEQDFHQCIQFQAPLVQRWTTQFIEVELKGTNFQLTDKKEIRFVPKSTLTFIRTDKPFYKQGQ
;
A
#
# COMPACT_ATOMS: atom_id res chain seq x y z
N LEU A 1 -18.83 11.86 -0.35
CA LEU A 1 -17.46 12.01 -0.92
C LEU A 1 -16.63 10.82 -0.46
N PHE A 2 -15.85 10.23 -1.36
CA PHE A 2 -14.93 9.13 -1.05
C PHE A 2 -13.50 9.53 -1.41
N LEU A 3 -12.56 9.26 -0.50
CA LEU A 3 -11.13 9.46 -0.70
C LEU A 3 -10.39 8.18 -0.28
N ALA A 4 -9.46 7.73 -1.12
CA ALA A 4 -8.50 6.68 -0.80
C ALA A 4 -7.08 7.20 -1.03
N THR A 5 -6.21 6.97 -0.05
CA THR A 5 -4.79 7.36 -0.13
C THR A 5 -3.90 6.16 0.13
N PHE A 6 -2.87 6.05 -0.70
CA PHE A 6 -1.87 5.00 -0.62
C PHE A 6 -0.58 5.50 -1.28
N PRO A 7 0.58 4.96 -0.87
CA PRO A 7 1.85 5.35 -1.46
C PRO A 7 1.97 4.90 -2.91
N VAL A 8 2.69 5.68 -3.70
CA VAL A 8 2.99 5.37 -5.11
C VAL A 8 4.10 4.31 -5.22
N GLU A 9 4.99 4.25 -4.23
CA GLU A 9 6.10 3.29 -4.19
C GLU A 9 6.27 2.72 -2.78
N VAL A 10 6.47 1.39 -2.67
CA VAL A 10 6.62 0.67 -1.41
C VAL A 10 7.77 -0.34 -1.51
N LYS A 11 8.59 -0.43 -0.47
CA LYS A 11 9.66 -1.44 -0.41
C LYS A 11 9.08 -2.83 -0.18
N ALA A 12 9.62 -3.82 -0.89
CA ALA A 12 9.19 -5.20 -0.77
C ALA A 12 9.32 -5.70 0.67
N GLY A 13 8.32 -6.44 1.15
CA GLY A 13 8.34 -7.03 2.49
C GLY A 13 8.43 -6.01 3.64
N THR A 14 8.00 -4.77 3.44
CA THR A 14 7.72 -3.82 4.54
C THR A 14 6.22 -3.65 4.74
N GLU A 15 5.82 -3.24 5.93
CA GLU A 15 4.46 -2.76 6.18
C GLU A 15 4.22 -1.43 5.46
N SER A 16 3.00 -1.23 4.98
CA SER A 16 2.56 -0.01 4.34
C SER A 16 1.09 0.26 4.68
N ASN A 17 0.66 1.51 4.54
CA ASN A 17 -0.68 1.95 4.94
C ASN A 17 -1.55 2.25 3.73
N LEU A 18 -2.82 1.86 3.81
CA LEU A 18 -3.91 2.32 2.95
C LEU A 18 -4.90 3.05 3.85
N CYS A 19 -5.23 4.30 3.52
CA CYS A 19 -6.19 5.07 4.29
C CYS A 19 -7.39 5.40 3.43
N THR A 20 -8.56 5.43 4.06
CA THR A 20 -9.82 5.82 3.42
C THR A 20 -10.54 6.85 4.25
N SER A 21 -11.23 7.76 3.59
CA SER A 21 -12.19 8.66 4.19
C SER A 21 -13.49 8.63 3.40
N ILE A 22 -14.60 8.41 4.10
CA ILE A 22 -15.96 8.45 3.55
C ILE A 22 -16.69 9.56 4.30
N PHE A 23 -17.26 10.50 3.54
CA PHE A 23 -18.03 11.61 4.08
C PHE A 23 -19.44 11.63 3.49
N HIS A 24 -20.42 11.94 4.32
CA HIS A 24 -21.83 12.11 3.96
C HIS A 24 -22.45 10.85 3.34
N SER A 25 -22.06 9.66 3.82
CA SER A 25 -22.78 8.44 3.44
C SER A 25 -24.11 8.37 4.20
N THR A 26 -25.19 7.99 3.51
CA THR A 26 -26.50 7.77 4.13
C THR A 26 -26.76 6.30 4.42
N GLU A 27 -25.82 5.42 4.11
CA GLU A 27 -25.87 3.98 4.38
C GLU A 27 -24.49 3.44 4.77
N ALA A 28 -24.48 2.24 5.37
CA ALA A 28 -23.25 1.49 5.56
C ALA A 28 -22.78 0.92 4.21
N LEU A 29 -21.47 0.96 3.97
CA LEU A 29 -20.87 0.54 2.69
C LEU A 29 -19.96 -0.66 2.92
N SER A 30 -19.95 -1.59 1.98
CA SER A 30 -18.94 -2.62 1.88
C SER A 30 -17.72 -2.03 1.18
N LEU A 31 -16.56 -2.09 1.83
CA LEU A 31 -15.29 -1.59 1.31
C LEU A 31 -14.33 -2.77 1.12
N THR A 32 -13.80 -2.89 -0.10
CA THR A 32 -12.78 -3.88 -0.44
C THR A 32 -11.56 -3.20 -1.06
N PHE A 33 -10.38 -3.48 -0.52
CA PHE A 33 -9.11 -3.16 -1.17
C PHE A 33 -8.50 -4.42 -1.76
N LEU A 34 -8.13 -4.35 -3.03
CA LEU A 34 -7.54 -5.44 -3.79
C LEU A 34 -6.17 -5.01 -4.32
N LEU A 35 -5.20 -5.89 -4.23
CA LEU A 35 -3.94 -5.81 -4.96
C LEU A 35 -4.07 -6.64 -6.23
N LYS A 36 -3.93 -5.99 -7.40
CA LYS A 36 -4.00 -6.63 -8.71
C LYS A 36 -2.60 -6.73 -9.30
N ASP A 37 -2.21 -7.95 -9.67
CA ASP A 37 -0.98 -8.25 -10.39
C ASP A 37 -1.32 -9.13 -11.60
N ASN A 38 -1.33 -8.53 -12.79
CA ASN A 38 -1.84 -9.16 -14.02
C ASN A 38 -3.26 -9.75 -13.79
N ASP A 39 -3.42 -11.07 -13.96
CA ASP A 39 -4.68 -11.78 -13.75
C ASP A 39 -4.91 -12.21 -12.29
N GLN A 40 -3.95 -11.96 -11.40
CA GLN A 40 -4.06 -12.32 -9.99
C GLN A 40 -4.62 -11.15 -9.17
N SER A 41 -5.57 -11.46 -8.27
CA SER A 41 -6.15 -10.51 -7.33
C SER A 41 -5.93 -11.03 -5.90
N ARG A 42 -5.38 -10.18 -5.03
CA ARG A 42 -5.23 -10.47 -3.60
C ARG A 42 -6.04 -9.46 -2.79
N VAL A 43 -6.92 -9.94 -1.92
CA VAL A 43 -7.63 -9.07 -0.97
C VAL A 43 -6.63 -8.55 0.06
N LEU A 44 -6.53 -7.22 0.16
CA LEU A 44 -5.77 -6.53 1.21
C LEU A 44 -6.68 -6.21 2.40
N PHE A 45 -7.95 -5.90 2.14
CA PHE A 45 -8.96 -5.66 3.15
C PHE A 45 -10.36 -5.87 2.59
N ASN A 46 -11.25 -6.36 3.43
CA ASN A 46 -12.67 -6.42 3.18
C ASN A 46 -13.39 -6.15 4.51
N GLY A 47 -14.29 -5.17 4.52
CA GLY A 47 -15.07 -4.87 5.70
C GLY A 47 -16.25 -3.96 5.40
N THR A 48 -17.12 -3.80 6.39
CA THR A 48 -18.21 -2.84 6.36
C THR A 48 -17.78 -1.58 7.09
N VAL A 49 -18.05 -0.43 6.48
CA VAL A 49 -17.69 0.89 7.02
C VAL A 49 -18.96 1.71 7.22
N GLU A 50 -19.02 2.40 8.36
CA GLU A 50 -20.16 3.20 8.78
C GLU A 50 -20.17 4.58 8.11
N GLN A 51 -21.16 5.40 8.45
CA GLN A 51 -21.27 6.79 7.98
C GLN A 51 -20.17 7.65 8.63
N ASP A 52 -19.59 8.57 7.86
CA ASP A 52 -18.50 9.47 8.29
C ASP A 52 -17.31 8.73 8.94
N PHE A 53 -16.57 8.01 8.08
CA PHE A 53 -15.55 7.06 8.48
C PHE A 53 -14.17 7.46 7.98
N HIS A 54 -13.16 7.40 8.85
CA HIS A 54 -11.75 7.47 8.47
C HIS A 54 -10.97 6.34 9.14
N GLN A 55 -10.32 5.50 8.33
CA GLN A 55 -9.46 4.45 8.86
C GLN A 55 -8.27 4.22 7.95
N CYS A 56 -7.14 3.93 8.58
CA CYS A 56 -5.96 3.38 7.93
C CYS A 56 -5.82 1.91 8.30
N ILE A 57 -5.45 1.10 7.32
CA ILE A 57 -5.11 -0.31 7.49
C ILE A 57 -3.67 -0.51 7.07
N GLN A 58 -3.00 -1.39 7.80
CA GLN A 58 -1.66 -1.86 7.43
C GLN A 58 -1.78 -3.09 6.54
N PHE A 59 -0.95 -3.14 5.51
CA PHE A 59 -0.75 -4.33 4.70
C PHE A 59 0.74 -4.62 4.53
N GLN A 60 1.06 -5.90 4.41
CA GLN A 60 2.42 -6.34 4.11
C GLN A 60 2.65 -6.31 2.60
N ALA A 61 3.64 -5.53 2.15
CA ALA A 61 4.03 -5.50 0.74
C ALA A 61 4.56 -6.87 0.27
N PRO A 62 4.21 -7.31 -0.95
CA PRO A 62 4.74 -8.55 -1.50
C PRO A 62 6.27 -8.52 -1.60
N LEU A 63 6.88 -9.70 -1.54
CA LEU A 63 8.30 -9.86 -1.84
C LEU A 63 8.50 -9.84 -3.35
N VAL A 64 9.37 -8.95 -3.84
CA VAL A 64 9.71 -8.84 -5.26
C VAL A 64 11.22 -8.78 -5.45
N GLN A 65 11.73 -9.49 -6.46
CA GLN A 65 13.16 -9.54 -6.76
C GLN A 65 13.62 -8.39 -7.67
N ARG A 66 12.68 -7.81 -8.43
CA ARG A 66 12.86 -6.64 -9.30
C ARG A 66 11.73 -5.65 -9.03
N TRP A 67 11.84 -4.42 -9.53
CA TRP A 67 10.72 -3.50 -9.42
C TRP A 67 9.53 -4.03 -10.23
N THR A 68 8.35 -3.97 -9.65
CA THR A 68 7.09 -4.40 -10.28
C THR A 68 6.05 -3.31 -10.14
N THR A 69 5.34 -3.05 -11.23
CA THR A 69 4.14 -2.21 -11.22
C THR A 69 2.92 -3.10 -11.03
N GLN A 70 2.12 -2.79 -10.02
CA GLN A 70 0.85 -3.45 -9.70
C GLN A 70 -0.23 -2.37 -9.50
N PHE A 71 -1.46 -2.77 -9.21
CA PHE A 71 -2.55 -1.82 -8.96
C PHE A 71 -3.22 -2.08 -7.63
N ILE A 72 -3.52 -1.00 -6.91
CA ILE A 72 -4.51 -1.02 -5.83
C ILE A 72 -5.85 -0.68 -6.47
N GLU A 73 -6.79 -1.60 -6.34
CA GLU A 73 -8.18 -1.42 -6.72
C GLU A 73 -9.02 -1.30 -5.45
N VAL A 74 -9.89 -0.32 -5.42
CA VAL A 74 -10.79 -0.04 -4.30
C VAL A 74 -12.21 -0.18 -4.79
N GLU A 75 -12.97 -1.03 -4.13
CA GLU A 75 -14.38 -1.26 -4.42
C GLU A 75 -15.22 -0.82 -3.22
N LEU A 76 -16.12 0.13 -3.44
CA LEU A 76 -17.21 0.46 -2.52
C LEU A 76 -18.52 -0.05 -3.10
N LYS A 77 -19.31 -0.70 -2.24
CA LYS A 77 -20.63 -1.20 -2.60
C LYS A 77 -21.63 -0.93 -1.49
N GLY A 78 -22.70 -0.20 -1.83
CA GLY A 78 -23.88 0.02 -1.02
C GLY A 78 -25.10 -0.67 -1.64
N THR A 79 -26.30 -0.27 -1.23
CA THR A 79 -27.55 -0.89 -1.71
C THR A 79 -27.82 -0.53 -3.17
N ASN A 80 -27.66 0.76 -3.50
CA ASN A 80 -27.90 1.31 -4.85
C ASN A 80 -26.66 2.06 -5.39
N PHE A 81 -25.52 1.89 -4.74
CA PHE A 81 -24.28 2.59 -5.05
C PHE A 81 -23.16 1.58 -5.25
N GLN A 82 -22.38 1.76 -6.31
CA GLN A 82 -21.13 1.03 -6.50
C GLN A 82 -20.10 1.97 -7.10
N LEU A 83 -18.89 1.95 -6.54
CA LEU A 83 -17.75 2.70 -7.03
C LEU A 83 -16.54 1.80 -7.04
N THR A 84 -15.82 1.80 -8.16
CA THR A 84 -14.54 1.13 -8.29
C THR A 84 -13.53 2.16 -8.78
N ASP A 85 -12.41 2.28 -8.07
CA ASP A 85 -11.27 3.06 -8.50
C ASP A 85 -10.01 2.21 -8.49
N LYS A 86 -9.10 2.48 -9.42
CA LYS A 86 -7.89 1.68 -9.61
C LYS A 86 -6.70 2.58 -9.88
N LYS A 87 -5.63 2.41 -9.10
CA LYS A 87 -4.45 3.24 -9.26
C LYS A 87 -3.15 2.49 -8.99
N GLU A 88 -2.12 2.91 -9.72
CA GLU A 88 -0.84 2.21 -9.81
C GLU A 88 -0.05 2.32 -8.51
N ILE A 89 0.62 1.23 -8.16
CA ILE A 89 1.59 1.16 -7.08
C ILE A 89 2.83 0.40 -7.55
N ARG A 90 4.01 0.89 -7.19
CA ARG A 90 5.29 0.23 -7.48
C ARG A 90 5.83 -0.46 -6.25
N PHE A 91 6.15 -1.74 -6.37
CA PHE A 91 6.95 -2.44 -5.36
C PHE A 91 8.40 -2.49 -5.81
N VAL A 92 9.31 -2.05 -4.94
CA VAL A 92 10.76 -2.06 -5.20
C VAL A 92 11.45 -3.09 -4.32
N PRO A 93 12.49 -3.79 -4.81
CA PRO A 93 13.21 -4.77 -3.99
C PRO A 93 13.72 -4.16 -2.69
N LYS A 94 13.66 -4.94 -1.62
CA LYS A 94 14.21 -4.52 -0.33
C LYS A 94 15.72 -4.39 -0.46
N SER A 95 16.24 -3.17 -0.36
CA SER A 95 17.66 -2.90 -0.27
C SER A 95 18.04 -2.51 1.17
N THR A 96 19.15 -3.06 1.64
CA THR A 96 19.74 -2.70 2.94
C THR A 96 20.77 -1.60 2.73
N LEU A 97 20.61 -0.48 3.43
CA LEU A 97 21.65 0.54 3.48
C LEU A 97 22.79 0.03 4.37
N THR A 98 23.96 -0.19 3.79
CA THR A 98 25.15 -0.66 4.50
C THR A 98 26.13 0.48 4.64
N PHE A 99 26.52 0.80 5.88
CA PHE A 99 27.52 1.80 6.19
C PHE A 99 28.77 1.13 6.74
N ILE A 100 29.92 1.43 6.14
CA ILE A 100 31.22 0.97 6.64
C ILE A 100 31.86 2.12 7.38
N ARG A 101 32.20 1.90 8.65
CA ARG A 101 32.98 2.83 9.44
C ARG A 101 34.35 2.21 9.69
N THR A 102 35.38 2.85 9.15
CA THR A 102 36.76 2.52 9.45
C THR A 102 37.15 3.07 10.83
N ASP A 103 38.18 2.50 11.46
CA ASP A 103 38.75 3.02 12.71
C ASP A 103 39.32 4.43 12.51
N LYS A 104 39.80 4.73 11.30
CA LYS A 104 40.35 6.04 10.95
C LYS A 104 40.22 6.37 9.45
N PRO A 105 40.28 7.66 9.08
CA PRO A 105 40.20 8.08 7.68
C PRO A 105 41.52 7.89 6.91
N PHE A 106 42.68 7.84 7.58
CA PHE A 106 44.00 7.75 6.92
C PHE A 106 44.91 6.71 7.59
N TYR A 107 45.56 5.87 6.79
CA TYR A 107 46.51 4.83 7.23
C TYR A 107 47.95 5.18 6.84
N LYS A 108 48.92 4.78 7.68
CA LYS A 108 50.34 4.86 7.35
C LYS A 108 50.75 3.59 6.61
N GLN A 109 51.78 3.68 5.77
CA GLN A 109 52.37 2.51 5.14
C GLN A 109 52.85 1.50 6.19
N GLY A 110 52.50 0.22 6.03
CA GLY A 110 52.83 -0.85 6.97
C GLY A 110 51.81 -1.08 8.10
N GLN A 111 50.66 -0.40 8.04
CA GLN A 111 49.47 -0.68 8.83
C GLN A 111 48.39 -1.33 7.97
#